data_AF-A0A6A5A5P4-F1
#
_entry.id   AF-A0A6A5A5P4-F1
#
_cell.length_a   1.000
_cell.length_b   1.000
_cell.length_c   1.000
_cell.angle_alpha   90.00
_cell.angle_beta   90.00
_cell.angle_gamma   90.00
#
_symmetry.space_group_name_H-M   'P 1'
#
loop_
_entity.id
_entity.type
_entity.pdbx_description
1 polymer ?
#
loop_
_entity_poly.entity_id
_entity_poly.type
_entity_poly.pdbx_seq_one_letter_code
_entity_poly.pdbx_strand_id
1 'polypeptide(L)'
;MGFFIHPNNPKTSSSESLVDALVNAPSAKGRVQPSTAASAVPPGPLVSFLNDREFGNASLVSAVLSGYDASFPDNYHSRWDTNTSDTAAAANIAQAAQVLAEALFASSAAVPGSELLASIAVNATLVSSLWTCIRTQWNCPLLQAYSKPAVATMNEYLSFTPASAPSFVEPVTLYTSVYSDNRMPTIRLNKSYAVADLADTKWDDAFKVNLYPNAYETFTRAFLASALRDVDPQAKPCVSNKDCTDNECVYPGVCTARRAYFHDALSPGLKREPTVGLYEVLDKSMPLWTEPNWITLGTFVYPDPGTTIGYVTIGVGVVSAAVGYVLASRFVAHFRKQKLL
;
A
#
# COMPACT_ATOMS: atom_id res chain seq x y z
N MET A 1 28.29 1.07 3.39
CA MET A 1 27.52 1.26 2.13
C MET A 1 27.48 2.75 1.82
N GLY A 2 27.79 3.14 0.59
CA GLY A 2 27.69 4.54 0.14
C GLY A 2 26.31 4.83 -0.45
N PHE A 3 25.96 6.11 -0.54
CA PHE A 3 24.80 6.64 -1.23
C PHE A 3 25.25 7.42 -2.47
N PHE A 4 24.44 7.37 -3.52
CA PHE A 4 24.73 8.00 -4.79
C PHE A 4 23.63 8.99 -5.17
N ILE A 5 24.06 10.16 -5.62
CA ILE A 5 23.18 11.24 -6.09
C ILE A 5 23.11 11.19 -7.61
N HIS A 6 21.89 11.06 -8.15
CA HIS A 6 21.60 11.06 -9.58
C HIS A 6 20.87 12.36 -9.95
N PRO A 7 21.60 13.44 -10.29
CA PRO A 7 20.98 14.69 -10.72
C PRO A 7 20.41 14.56 -12.14
N ASN A 8 19.27 15.19 -12.40
CA ASN A 8 18.63 15.14 -13.72
C ASN A 8 19.31 16.01 -14.78
N ASN A 9 20.00 17.08 -14.37
CA ASN A 9 20.77 17.94 -15.26
C ASN A 9 22.11 18.34 -14.62
N PRO A 10 23.12 17.45 -14.63
CA PRO A 10 24.36 17.64 -13.87
C PRO A 10 25.18 18.87 -14.26
N LYS A 11 24.85 19.58 -15.35
CA LYS A 11 25.66 20.67 -15.91
C LYS A 11 25.08 22.08 -15.65
N THR A 12 24.08 22.21 -14.78
CA THR A 12 23.53 23.52 -14.39
C THR A 12 24.01 23.91 -13.00
N SER A 13 24.28 25.21 -12.78
CA SER A 13 24.73 25.74 -11.48
C SER A 13 23.76 25.43 -10.33
N SER A 14 22.46 25.38 -10.62
CA SER A 14 21.44 24.99 -9.64
C SER A 14 21.50 23.51 -9.27
N SER A 15 21.78 22.62 -10.24
CA SER A 15 21.99 21.19 -9.95
C SER A 15 23.29 20.95 -9.20
N GLU A 16 24.36 21.68 -9.51
CA GLU A 16 25.61 21.64 -8.73
C GLU A 16 25.36 22.04 -7.27
N SER A 17 24.62 23.12 -7.03
CA SER A 17 24.26 23.57 -5.68
C SER A 17 23.46 22.52 -4.90
N LEU A 18 22.54 21.80 -5.56
CA LEU A 18 21.77 20.71 -4.94
C LEU A 18 22.66 19.51 -4.58
N VAL A 19 23.57 19.13 -5.48
CA VAL A 19 24.52 18.03 -5.24
C VAL A 19 25.47 18.39 -4.10
N ASP A 20 26.01 19.61 -4.11
CA ASP A 20 26.90 20.11 -3.07
C ASP A 20 26.24 20.13 -1.70
N ALA A 21 24.95 20.51 -1.60
CA ALA A 21 24.22 20.50 -0.34
C ALA A 21 24.13 19.08 0.26
N LEU A 22 23.97 18.05 -0.56
CA LEU A 22 23.89 16.65 -0.13
C LEU A 22 25.26 16.05 0.21
N VAL A 23 26.28 16.34 -0.61
CA VAL A 23 27.65 15.84 -0.41
C VAL A 23 28.28 16.48 0.83
N ASN A 24 28.05 17.78 1.04
CA ASN A 24 28.64 18.54 2.14
C ASN A 24 27.78 18.55 3.41
N ALA A 25 26.65 17.81 3.43
CA ALA A 25 25.86 17.64 4.64
C ALA A 25 26.75 17.08 5.78
N PRO A 26 26.68 17.62 7.01
CA PRO A 26 27.53 17.18 8.14
C PRO A 26 27.56 15.67 8.37
N SER A 27 26.41 15.02 8.16
CA SER A 27 26.25 13.58 8.34
C SER A 27 26.60 12.73 7.11
N ALA A 28 26.92 13.35 5.97
CA ALA A 28 27.34 12.64 4.77
C ALA A 28 28.67 11.90 5.00
N LYS A 29 29.65 12.53 5.68
CA LYS A 29 30.94 11.93 6.09
C LYS A 29 31.64 11.14 4.97
N GLY A 30 31.61 11.66 3.73
CA GLY A 30 32.18 10.99 2.56
C GLY A 30 31.45 9.72 2.10
N ARG A 31 30.29 9.39 2.68
CA ARG A 31 29.44 8.28 2.27
C ARG A 31 28.42 8.66 1.21
N VAL A 32 28.29 9.94 0.87
CA VAL A 32 27.38 10.44 -0.17
C VAL A 32 28.24 11.03 -1.28
N GLN A 33 28.02 10.59 -2.51
CA GLN A 33 28.80 11.03 -3.66
C GLN A 33 27.93 11.14 -4.91
N PRO A 34 28.35 11.94 -5.91
CA PRO A 34 27.73 11.92 -7.22
C PRO A 34 27.79 10.53 -7.85
N SER A 35 26.74 10.15 -8.55
CA SER A 35 26.69 8.93 -9.36
C SER A 35 27.75 8.94 -10.46
N THR A 36 28.33 7.78 -10.75
CA THR A 36 29.23 7.58 -11.90
C THR A 36 28.47 7.14 -13.16
N ALA A 37 27.19 6.77 -13.01
CA ALA A 37 26.35 6.38 -14.12
C ALA A 37 26.13 7.54 -15.10
N ALA A 38 26.14 7.23 -16.40
CA ALA A 38 25.95 8.22 -17.45
C ALA A 38 24.54 8.84 -17.35
N SER A 39 24.44 10.07 -16.85
CA SER A 39 23.29 11.01 -16.85
C SER A 39 21.89 10.40 -17.01
N ALA A 40 21.58 9.34 -16.28
CA ALA A 40 20.27 8.71 -16.26
C ALA A 40 19.71 8.83 -14.85
N VAL A 41 18.62 9.57 -14.72
CA VAL A 41 17.80 9.50 -13.50
C VAL A 41 17.29 8.06 -13.40
N PRO A 42 17.50 7.36 -12.28
CA PRO A 42 17.02 6.00 -12.14
C PRO A 42 15.49 5.93 -12.25
N PRO A 43 14.92 4.78 -12.67
CA PRO A 43 13.47 4.59 -12.66
C PRO A 43 12.88 4.87 -11.27
N GLY A 44 11.93 5.79 -11.20
CA GLY A 44 11.29 6.20 -9.96
C GLY A 44 10.34 7.39 -10.16
N PRO A 45 9.64 7.84 -9.10
CA PRO A 45 8.59 8.86 -9.23
C PRO A 45 9.04 10.19 -9.85
N LEU A 46 10.33 10.53 -9.75
CA LEU A 46 10.86 11.77 -10.30
C LEU A 46 10.64 11.88 -11.82
N VAL A 47 10.70 10.77 -12.57
CA VAL A 47 10.52 10.80 -14.02
C VAL A 47 9.12 11.26 -14.44
N SER A 48 8.11 11.08 -13.57
CA SER A 48 6.75 11.58 -13.79
C SER A 48 6.64 13.11 -13.72
N PHE A 49 7.63 13.78 -13.11
CA PHE A 49 7.72 15.24 -13.07
C PHE A 49 8.65 15.81 -14.15
N LEU A 50 9.56 15.00 -14.70
CA LEU A 50 10.53 15.42 -15.71
C LEU A 50 10.02 15.23 -17.14
N ASN A 51 8.95 15.93 -17.50
CA ASN A 51 8.35 15.90 -18.84
C ASN A 51 7.63 17.22 -19.16
N ASP A 52 7.08 17.34 -20.36
CA ASP A 52 6.38 18.54 -20.85
C ASP A 52 4.83 18.42 -20.80
N ARG A 53 4.29 17.51 -19.96
CA ARG A 53 2.83 17.36 -19.80
C ARG A 53 2.28 18.35 -18.75
N GLU A 54 0.96 18.36 -18.55
CA GLU A 54 0.21 19.36 -17.75
C GLU A 54 0.78 19.67 -16.35
N PHE A 55 1.46 18.71 -15.72
CA PHE A 55 2.11 18.88 -14.41
C PHE A 55 3.61 18.55 -14.43
N GLY A 56 4.18 18.40 -15.62
CA GLY A 56 5.59 18.15 -15.84
C GLY A 56 6.38 19.45 -15.95
N ASN A 57 7.63 19.39 -15.53
CA ASN A 57 8.63 20.41 -15.78
C ASN A 57 9.96 19.73 -16.12
N ALA A 58 10.28 19.64 -17.41
CA ALA A 58 11.56 19.10 -17.88
C ALA A 58 12.78 19.88 -17.36
N SER A 59 12.62 21.14 -16.97
CA SER A 59 13.67 21.99 -16.40
C SER A 59 13.74 21.95 -14.87
N LEU A 60 12.96 21.10 -14.20
CA LEU A 60 12.96 20.99 -12.75
C LEU A 60 14.33 20.57 -12.23
N VAL A 61 14.98 21.39 -11.41
CA VAL A 61 16.23 21.03 -10.75
C VAL A 61 15.95 19.96 -9.71
N SER A 62 16.47 18.76 -9.91
CA SER A 62 16.14 17.61 -9.06
C SER A 62 17.25 16.56 -9.03
N ALA A 63 17.24 15.72 -8.01
CA ALA A 63 18.16 14.61 -7.88
C ALA A 63 17.52 13.43 -7.14
N VAL A 64 18.00 12.21 -7.42
CA VAL A 64 17.63 11.00 -6.66
C VAL A 64 18.80 10.58 -5.77
N LEU A 65 18.56 10.46 -4.47
CA LEU A 65 19.48 9.80 -3.55
C LEU A 65 19.17 8.31 -3.50
N SER A 66 20.16 7.46 -3.77
CA SER A 66 19.98 6.00 -3.87
C SER A 66 21.08 5.23 -3.15
N GLY A 67 20.84 3.96 -2.84
CA GLY A 67 21.83 3.04 -2.26
C GLY A 67 22.70 2.30 -3.29
N TYR A 68 22.58 2.64 -4.58
CA TYR A 68 23.31 1.99 -5.67
C TYR A 68 23.80 3.04 -6.67
N ASP A 69 24.85 2.69 -7.42
CA ASP A 69 25.40 3.57 -8.46
C ASP A 69 24.74 3.26 -9.82
N ALA A 70 25.36 2.39 -10.63
CA ALA A 70 24.90 2.11 -11.99
C ALA A 70 23.85 0.98 -12.09
N SER A 71 23.76 0.07 -11.12
CA SER A 71 22.92 -1.13 -11.23
C SER A 71 22.19 -1.47 -9.92
N PHE A 72 20.95 -1.95 -10.05
CA PHE A 72 20.17 -2.50 -8.93
C PHE A 72 20.80 -3.79 -8.39
N PRO A 73 20.52 -4.16 -7.12
CA PRO A 73 20.86 -5.47 -6.57
C PRO A 73 20.15 -6.61 -7.31
N ASP A 74 20.77 -7.80 -7.38
CA ASP A 74 20.25 -8.98 -8.10
C ASP A 74 18.87 -9.46 -7.63
N ASN A 75 18.51 -9.18 -6.38
CA ASN A 75 17.25 -9.61 -5.77
C ASN A 75 16.13 -8.58 -5.91
N TYR A 76 16.34 -7.46 -6.61
CA TYR A 76 15.37 -6.36 -6.77
C TYR A 76 13.98 -6.86 -7.18
N HIS A 77 12.96 -6.54 -6.36
CA HIS A 77 11.56 -6.95 -6.55
C HIS A 77 11.33 -8.47 -6.74
N SER A 78 12.20 -9.30 -6.17
CA SER A 78 12.02 -10.76 -6.16
C SER A 78 11.52 -11.27 -4.82
N ARG A 79 11.05 -12.52 -4.77
CA ARG A 79 10.75 -13.25 -3.51
C ARG A 79 11.94 -13.40 -2.57
N TRP A 80 13.16 -13.13 -3.04
CA TRP A 80 14.40 -13.15 -2.26
C TRP A 80 14.77 -11.77 -1.70
N ASP A 81 13.97 -10.74 -2.00
CA ASP A 81 14.06 -9.42 -1.36
C ASP A 81 13.39 -9.43 0.02
N THR A 82 13.82 -10.38 0.86
CA THR A 82 13.29 -10.53 2.22
C THR A 82 14.03 -9.64 3.22
N ASN A 83 15.12 -9.00 2.78
CA ASN A 83 16.01 -8.10 3.52
C ASN A 83 16.48 -8.64 4.90
N THR A 84 16.37 -9.95 5.18
CA THR A 84 16.59 -10.54 6.51
C THR A 84 18.06 -10.55 6.94
N SER A 85 18.98 -10.22 6.04
CA SER A 85 20.43 -10.29 6.26
C SER A 85 21.13 -8.95 6.49
N ASP A 86 20.49 -7.80 6.21
CA ASP A 86 21.13 -6.48 6.41
C ASP A 86 20.84 -5.93 7.81
N THR A 87 21.70 -6.28 8.76
CA THR A 87 21.65 -5.78 10.14
C THR A 87 22.01 -4.29 10.24
N ALA A 88 22.59 -3.69 9.20
CA ALA A 88 22.93 -2.28 9.13
C ALA A 88 21.87 -1.42 8.43
N ALA A 89 20.82 -2.02 7.86
CA ALA A 89 19.80 -1.33 7.06
C ALA A 89 19.17 -0.14 7.81
N ALA A 90 18.71 -0.35 9.05
CA ALA A 90 18.10 0.71 9.85
C ALA A 90 19.06 1.89 10.10
N ALA A 91 20.34 1.61 10.38
CA ALA A 91 21.36 2.64 10.59
C ALA A 91 21.67 3.40 9.29
N ASN A 92 21.73 2.68 8.15
CA ASN A 92 21.91 3.29 6.84
C ASN A 92 20.72 4.20 6.48
N ILE A 93 19.48 3.75 6.70
CA ILE A 93 18.27 4.55 6.48
C ILE A 93 18.27 5.80 7.37
N ALA A 94 18.63 5.66 8.65
CA ALA A 94 18.73 6.79 9.57
C ALA A 94 19.77 7.82 9.10
N GLN A 95 20.93 7.36 8.61
CA GLN A 95 21.94 8.27 8.07
C GLN A 95 21.48 8.96 6.78
N ALA A 96 20.83 8.25 5.85
CA ALA A 96 20.28 8.85 4.64
C ALA A 96 19.21 9.91 4.98
N ALA A 97 18.33 9.62 5.93
CA ALA A 97 17.34 10.57 6.41
C ALA A 97 17.97 11.81 7.05
N GLN A 98 19.04 11.64 7.83
CA GLN A 98 19.77 12.75 8.45
C GLN A 98 20.42 13.65 7.39
N VAL A 99 21.08 13.06 6.38
CA VAL A 99 21.66 13.81 5.24
C VAL A 99 20.59 14.58 4.49
N LEU A 100 19.44 13.96 4.19
CA LEU A 100 18.34 14.62 3.50
C LEU A 100 17.79 15.80 4.32
N ALA A 101 17.63 15.63 5.64
CA ALA A 101 17.17 16.70 6.51
C ALA A 101 18.17 17.87 6.54
N GLU A 102 19.46 17.59 6.76
CA GLU A 102 20.51 18.62 6.76
C GLU A 102 20.59 19.37 5.43
N ALA A 103 20.57 18.65 4.30
CA ALA A 103 20.63 19.25 2.97
C ALA A 103 19.39 20.12 2.67
N LEU A 104 18.19 19.64 3.02
CA LEU A 104 16.95 20.38 2.84
C LEU A 104 16.97 21.70 3.63
N PHE A 105 17.36 21.65 4.91
CA PHE A 105 17.43 22.85 5.74
C PHE A 105 18.52 23.82 5.27
N ALA A 106 19.69 23.31 4.86
CA ALA A 106 20.77 24.13 4.31
C ALA A 106 20.36 24.83 3.00
N SER A 107 19.52 24.17 2.19
CA SER A 107 18.97 24.75 0.94
C SER A 107 17.82 25.74 1.17
N SER A 108 17.25 25.79 2.38
CA SER A 108 16.15 26.70 2.69
C SER A 108 16.67 28.10 3.03
N ALA A 109 16.00 29.14 2.52
CA ALA A 109 16.36 30.55 2.74
C ALA A 109 16.30 31.00 4.22
N ALA A 110 15.83 30.13 5.13
CA ALA A 110 15.69 30.42 6.54
C ALA A 110 16.97 30.18 7.37
N VAL A 111 18.01 29.54 6.82
CA VAL A 111 19.13 29.04 7.64
C VAL A 111 20.53 29.04 6.96
N PRO A 112 21.06 30.13 6.41
CA PRO A 112 22.51 30.20 6.23
C PRO A 112 23.19 30.32 7.62
N GLY A 113 23.78 29.23 8.11
CA GLY A 113 24.75 29.25 9.22
C GLY A 113 24.19 29.30 10.65
N SER A 114 22.95 28.84 10.91
CA SER A 114 22.38 28.88 12.25
C SER A 114 22.59 27.59 13.06
N GLU A 115 22.62 27.73 14.39
CA GLU A 115 22.59 26.65 15.39
C GLU A 115 21.45 25.63 15.14
N LEU A 116 20.44 25.98 14.34
CA LEU A 116 19.33 25.12 13.96
C LEU A 116 19.75 23.93 13.10
N LEU A 117 20.75 24.07 12.21
CA LEU A 117 21.26 22.93 11.45
C LEU A 117 21.89 21.88 12.36
N ALA A 118 22.57 22.33 13.43
CA ALA A 118 23.19 21.45 14.41
C ALA A 118 22.18 20.78 15.35
N SER A 119 20.94 21.31 15.45
CA SER A 119 19.89 20.73 16.31
C SER A 119 19.01 19.70 15.60
N ILE A 120 19.12 19.57 14.26
CA ILE A 120 18.41 18.55 13.50
C ILE A 120 18.99 17.18 13.82
N ALA A 121 18.17 16.32 14.40
CA ALA A 121 18.56 14.95 14.72
C ALA A 121 17.44 13.96 14.36
N VAL A 122 17.76 13.02 13.49
CA VAL A 122 16.90 11.87 13.19
C VAL A 122 16.87 10.92 14.38
N ASN A 123 15.67 10.55 14.80
CA ASN A 123 15.47 9.55 15.84
C ASN A 123 15.77 8.14 15.30
N ALA A 124 17.01 7.69 15.44
CA ALA A 124 17.46 6.38 14.96
C ALA A 124 16.69 5.20 15.60
N THR A 125 16.26 5.33 16.85
CA THR A 125 15.43 4.32 17.53
C THR A 125 14.08 4.17 16.88
N LEU A 126 13.44 5.28 16.50
CA LEU A 126 12.20 5.28 15.74
C LEU A 126 12.41 4.64 14.37
N VAL A 127 13.46 5.02 13.64
CA VAL A 127 13.79 4.42 12.32
C VAL A 127 13.98 2.90 12.44
N SER A 128 14.71 2.42 13.44
CA SER A 128 14.91 0.98 13.66
C SER A 128 13.60 0.25 13.98
N SER A 129 12.70 0.89 14.74
CA SER A 129 11.41 0.32 15.09
C SER A 129 10.47 0.28 13.88
N LEU A 130 10.45 1.34 13.08
CA LEU A 130 9.72 1.41 11.80
C LEU A 130 10.23 0.36 10.82
N TRP A 131 11.55 0.28 10.65
CA TRP A 131 12.19 -0.71 9.80
C TRP A 131 11.71 -2.13 10.15
N THR A 132 11.71 -2.46 11.44
CA THR A 132 11.27 -3.77 11.94
C THR A 132 9.80 -4.02 11.65
N CYS A 133 8.91 -3.06 11.92
CA CYS A 133 7.48 -3.25 11.69
C CYS A 133 7.12 -3.37 10.22
N ILE A 134 7.64 -2.48 9.36
CA ILE A 134 7.29 -2.43 7.93
C ILE A 134 7.64 -3.74 7.22
N ARG A 135 8.73 -4.39 7.63
CA ARG A 135 9.22 -5.63 7.03
C ARG A 135 8.67 -6.92 7.63
N THR A 136 8.09 -6.91 8.83
CA THR A 136 7.63 -8.13 9.51
C THR A 136 6.13 -8.18 9.69
N GLN A 137 5.53 -7.15 10.30
CA GLN A 137 4.10 -7.12 10.61
C GLN A 137 3.57 -5.69 10.67
N TRP A 138 2.51 -5.41 9.91
CA TRP A 138 1.90 -4.09 9.88
C TRP A 138 0.93 -3.84 11.05
N ASN A 139 0.69 -4.85 11.88
CA ASN A 139 -0.07 -4.75 13.14
C ASN A 139 0.85 -4.62 14.38
N CYS A 140 2.12 -4.23 14.22
CA CYS A 140 3.02 -4.06 15.36
C CYS A 140 2.55 -2.94 16.31
N PRO A 141 2.95 -2.95 17.60
CA PRO A 141 2.51 -1.93 18.57
C PRO A 141 2.78 -0.49 18.12
N LEU A 142 3.90 -0.24 17.44
CA LEU A 142 4.24 1.09 16.92
C LEU A 142 3.24 1.57 15.86
N LEU A 143 3.02 0.76 14.81
CA LEU A 143 2.09 1.08 13.72
C LEU A 143 0.65 1.20 14.24
N GLN A 144 0.24 0.33 15.16
CA GLN A 144 -1.06 0.41 15.81
C GLN A 144 -1.23 1.69 16.62
N ALA A 145 -0.21 2.10 17.39
CA ALA A 145 -0.28 3.30 18.21
C ALA A 145 -0.51 4.55 17.35
N TYR A 146 0.27 4.72 16.28
CA TYR A 146 0.12 5.84 15.36
C TYR A 146 -1.24 5.81 14.62
N SER A 147 -1.70 4.63 14.23
CA SER A 147 -2.93 4.47 13.45
C SER A 147 -4.21 4.57 14.28
N LYS A 148 -4.13 4.39 15.61
CA LYS A 148 -5.30 4.24 16.49
C LYS A 148 -6.35 5.36 16.32
N PRO A 149 -6.00 6.67 16.33
CA PRO A 149 -7.00 7.73 16.14
C PRO A 149 -7.65 7.71 14.74
N ALA A 150 -6.86 7.42 13.70
CA ALA A 150 -7.36 7.33 12.34
C ALA A 150 -8.33 6.14 12.17
N VAL A 151 -7.98 4.97 12.73
CA VAL A 151 -8.85 3.77 12.71
C VAL A 151 -10.12 4.01 13.50
N ALA A 152 -10.04 4.61 14.69
CA ALA A 152 -11.22 4.96 15.49
C ALA A 152 -12.16 5.91 14.71
N THR A 153 -11.58 6.92 14.06
CA THR A 153 -12.33 7.86 13.20
C THR A 153 -13.02 7.15 12.04
N MET A 154 -12.31 6.29 11.31
CA MET A 154 -12.91 5.56 10.18
C MET A 154 -14.00 4.60 10.64
N ASN A 155 -13.79 3.87 11.73
CA ASN A 155 -14.79 2.96 12.29
C ASN A 155 -16.05 3.73 12.71
N GLU A 156 -15.90 4.89 13.34
CA GLU A 156 -17.03 5.74 13.69
C GLU A 156 -17.75 6.28 12.45
N TYR A 157 -17.01 6.88 11.52
CA TYR A 157 -17.57 7.50 10.31
C TYR A 157 -18.33 6.50 9.43
N LEU A 158 -17.75 5.31 9.23
CA LEU A 158 -18.31 4.23 8.42
C LEU A 158 -19.28 3.32 9.20
N SER A 159 -19.43 3.56 10.51
CA SER A 159 -20.30 2.78 11.40
C SER A 159 -19.91 1.30 11.48
N PHE A 160 -18.61 1.03 11.53
CA PHE A 160 -18.04 -0.29 11.79
C PHE A 160 -17.95 -0.59 13.30
N THR A 161 -17.63 -1.84 13.64
CA THR A 161 -17.43 -2.22 15.04
C THR A 161 -16.13 -1.63 15.58
N PRO A 162 -16.01 -1.37 16.90
CA PRO A 162 -14.76 -0.88 17.50
C PRO A 162 -13.56 -1.82 17.29
N ALA A 163 -13.80 -3.11 17.04
CA ALA A 163 -12.77 -4.11 16.77
C ALA A 163 -12.36 -4.19 15.29
N SER A 164 -13.00 -3.43 14.40
CA SER A 164 -12.64 -3.40 12.98
C SER A 164 -11.25 -2.78 12.82
N ALA A 165 -10.42 -3.39 11.98
CA ALA A 165 -9.04 -2.99 11.77
C ALA A 165 -8.68 -3.02 10.27
N PRO A 166 -7.76 -2.14 9.82
CA PRO A 166 -7.23 -2.18 8.47
C PRO A 166 -6.68 -3.56 8.09
N SER A 167 -6.97 -3.98 6.87
CA SER A 167 -6.46 -5.25 6.35
C SER A 167 -4.94 -5.19 6.13
N PHE A 168 -4.30 -6.34 6.26
CA PHE A 168 -2.90 -6.56 5.89
C PHE A 168 -2.72 -8.05 5.56
N VAL A 169 -1.59 -8.37 4.95
CA VAL A 169 -1.24 -9.73 4.52
C VAL A 169 0.01 -10.20 5.26
N GLU A 170 0.09 -11.51 5.51
CA GLU A 170 1.24 -12.18 6.10
C GLU A 170 1.74 -13.28 5.14
N PRO A 171 3.02 -13.29 4.73
CA PRO A 171 4.04 -12.26 5.01
C PRO A 171 3.68 -10.90 4.39
N VAL A 172 4.19 -9.83 4.98
CA VAL A 172 3.94 -8.47 4.47
C VAL A 172 4.47 -8.31 3.04
N THR A 173 3.71 -7.60 2.21
CA THR A 173 4.12 -7.25 0.85
C THR A 173 3.71 -5.82 0.53
N LEU A 174 4.61 -5.08 -0.12
CA LEU A 174 4.32 -3.74 -0.64
C LEU A 174 3.58 -3.78 -1.98
N TYR A 175 3.09 -4.95 -2.40
CA TYR A 175 2.21 -5.07 -3.54
C TYR A 175 1.00 -4.15 -3.36
N THR A 176 0.81 -3.23 -4.30
CA THR A 176 -0.27 -2.24 -4.23
C THR A 176 -1.64 -2.87 -4.35
N SER A 177 -1.75 -4.13 -4.80
CA SER A 177 -3.01 -4.84 -5.04
C SER A 177 -3.97 -4.03 -5.93
N VAL A 178 -5.20 -4.51 -6.10
CA VAL A 178 -6.21 -3.87 -6.94
C VAL A 178 -6.80 -2.65 -6.26
N TYR A 179 -7.09 -1.66 -7.09
CA TYR A 179 -7.97 -0.55 -6.75
C TYR A 179 -9.43 -1.05 -6.80
N SER A 180 -9.82 -1.85 -5.81
CA SER A 180 -11.12 -2.54 -5.69
C SER A 180 -12.03 -1.92 -4.62
N ASP A 181 -13.25 -2.42 -4.45
CA ASP A 181 -14.32 -1.85 -3.61
C ASP A 181 -13.94 -1.47 -2.16
N ASN A 182 -12.94 -2.15 -1.58
CA ASN A 182 -12.44 -1.84 -0.23
C ASN A 182 -11.29 -0.83 -0.18
N ARG A 183 -10.73 -0.47 -1.34
CA ARG A 183 -9.54 0.41 -1.49
C ARG A 183 -9.73 1.56 -2.46
N MET A 184 -10.81 1.52 -3.24
CA MET A 184 -11.33 2.62 -4.02
C MET A 184 -12.28 3.44 -3.15
N PRO A 185 -12.14 4.78 -3.09
CA PRO A 185 -13.16 5.62 -2.50
C PRO A 185 -14.46 5.44 -3.30
N THR A 186 -15.49 4.94 -2.64
CA THR A 186 -16.84 4.81 -3.19
C THR A 186 -17.78 5.75 -2.46
N ILE A 187 -18.82 6.23 -3.13
CA ILE A 187 -19.81 7.11 -2.53
C ILE A 187 -21.02 6.27 -2.19
N ARG A 188 -21.23 6.05 -0.89
CA ARG A 188 -22.38 5.31 -0.37
C ARG A 188 -23.58 6.26 -0.35
N LEU A 189 -24.53 6.02 -1.25
CA LEU A 189 -25.76 6.81 -1.35
C LEU A 189 -26.79 6.37 -0.30
N ASN A 190 -26.82 5.07 0.03
CA ASN A 190 -27.62 4.51 1.11
C ASN A 190 -27.02 3.18 1.62
N LYS A 191 -27.66 2.50 2.58
CA LYS A 191 -27.13 1.27 3.21
C LYS A 191 -26.77 0.14 2.22
N SER A 192 -27.41 0.08 1.06
CA SER A 192 -27.29 -1.03 0.11
C SER A 192 -26.70 -0.63 -1.23
N TYR A 193 -26.40 0.65 -1.46
CA TYR A 193 -26.00 1.16 -2.77
C TYR A 193 -24.82 2.13 -2.66
N ALA A 194 -23.77 1.84 -3.43
CA ALA A 194 -22.57 2.65 -3.57
C ALA A 194 -22.21 2.82 -5.04
N VAL A 195 -21.66 3.98 -5.39
CA VAL A 195 -21.20 4.33 -6.74
C VAL A 195 -19.74 4.75 -6.71
N ALA A 196 -19.03 4.61 -7.82
CA ALA A 196 -17.63 5.06 -7.93
C ALA A 196 -17.53 6.57 -8.26
N ASP A 197 -18.57 7.15 -8.83
CA ASP A 197 -18.72 8.57 -9.13
C ASP A 197 -20.21 8.95 -9.06
N LEU A 198 -20.52 10.19 -8.71
CA LEU A 198 -21.87 10.74 -8.73
C LEU A 198 -22.34 11.10 -10.15
N ALA A 199 -21.43 11.19 -11.13
CA ALA A 199 -21.72 11.67 -12.48
C ALA A 199 -22.51 12.99 -12.45
N ASP A 200 -23.79 12.97 -12.82
CA ASP A 200 -24.68 14.15 -12.85
C ASP A 200 -25.37 14.44 -11.50
N THR A 201 -25.15 13.62 -10.48
CA THR A 201 -25.78 13.77 -9.16
C THR A 201 -25.00 14.75 -8.30
N LYS A 202 -25.69 15.67 -7.62
CA LYS A 202 -25.04 16.57 -6.65
C LYS A 202 -24.78 15.85 -5.33
N TRP A 203 -23.77 16.31 -4.59
CA TRP A 203 -23.51 15.84 -3.24
C TRP A 203 -24.71 16.08 -2.33
N ASP A 204 -25.05 15.09 -1.50
CA ASP A 204 -26.04 15.15 -0.44
C ASP A 204 -25.36 14.86 0.89
N ASP A 205 -25.72 15.58 1.95
CA ASP A 205 -25.10 15.44 3.27
C ASP A 205 -25.29 14.05 3.91
N ALA A 206 -26.26 13.27 3.43
CA ALA A 206 -26.44 11.88 3.83
C ALA A 206 -25.41 10.93 3.19
N PHE A 207 -24.73 11.34 2.11
CA PHE A 207 -23.75 10.51 1.43
C PHE A 207 -22.48 10.36 2.26
N LYS A 208 -21.86 9.19 2.15
CA LYS A 208 -20.58 8.91 2.82
C LYS A 208 -19.54 8.43 1.83
N VAL A 209 -18.33 8.97 1.92
CA VAL A 209 -17.19 8.42 1.18
C VAL A 209 -16.69 7.19 1.92
N ASN A 210 -16.88 6.02 1.35
CA ASN A 210 -16.41 4.75 1.88
C ASN A 210 -14.99 4.48 1.34
N LEU A 211 -13.99 4.69 2.21
CA LEU A 211 -12.59 4.36 1.97
C LEU A 211 -12.02 3.78 3.26
N TYR A 212 -11.46 2.56 3.19
CA TYR A 212 -10.83 1.90 4.33
C TYR A 212 -9.46 1.32 3.92
N PRO A 213 -8.40 2.15 3.91
CA PRO A 213 -7.09 1.77 3.41
C PRO A 213 -6.50 0.58 4.18
N ASN A 214 -5.48 -0.05 3.60
CA ASN A 214 -4.77 -1.11 4.30
C ASN A 214 -3.98 -0.57 5.52
N ALA A 215 -3.46 -1.48 6.35
CA ALA A 215 -2.75 -1.10 7.58
C ALA A 215 -1.53 -0.19 7.31
N TYR A 216 -0.80 -0.43 6.23
CA TYR A 216 0.38 0.37 5.88
C TYR A 216 0.03 1.76 5.36
N GLU A 217 -1.01 1.89 4.53
CA GLU A 217 -1.52 3.17 4.03
C GLU A 217 -2.08 4.02 5.18
N THR A 218 -2.87 3.39 6.06
CA THR A 218 -3.44 4.03 7.25
C THR A 218 -2.33 4.54 8.16
N PHE A 219 -1.34 3.69 8.43
CA PHE A 219 -0.18 4.06 9.22
C PHE A 219 0.61 5.21 8.57
N THR A 220 0.92 5.11 7.28
CA THR A 220 1.75 6.11 6.57
C THR A 220 1.13 7.49 6.66
N ARG A 221 -0.18 7.59 6.41
CA ARG A 221 -0.92 8.85 6.53
C ARG A 221 -0.96 9.34 7.97
N ALA A 222 -1.24 8.47 8.94
CA ALA A 222 -1.36 8.84 10.35
C ALA A 222 -0.01 9.26 10.97
N PHE A 223 1.07 8.58 10.59
CA PHE A 223 2.43 8.91 10.97
C PHE A 223 2.82 10.27 10.41
N LEU A 224 2.56 10.54 9.13
CA LEU A 224 2.83 11.83 8.51
C LEU A 224 2.04 12.96 9.18
N ALA A 225 0.76 12.75 9.46
CA ALA A 225 -0.06 13.73 10.18
C ALA A 225 0.47 14.02 11.59
N SER A 226 0.92 12.98 12.31
CA SER A 226 1.55 13.15 13.62
C SER A 226 2.91 13.85 13.55
N ALA A 227 3.67 13.66 12.47
CA ALA A 227 5.00 14.26 12.29
C ALA A 227 4.92 15.73 11.87
N LEU A 228 3.88 16.11 11.12
CA LEU A 228 3.65 17.48 10.64
C LEU A 228 2.80 18.34 11.58
N ARG A 229 2.40 17.81 12.75
CA ARG A 229 1.57 18.57 13.68
C ARG A 229 2.34 19.72 14.30
N ASP A 230 1.63 20.82 14.56
CA ASP A 230 2.15 21.91 15.37
C ASP A 230 2.31 21.43 16.83
N VAL A 231 3.41 21.80 17.50
CA VAL A 231 3.64 21.46 18.90
C VAL A 231 2.87 22.45 19.77
N ASP A 232 1.70 22.01 20.25
CA ASP A 232 0.85 22.77 21.17
C ASP A 232 0.74 22.04 22.53
N PRO A 233 1.27 22.61 23.63
CA PRO A 233 1.16 22.02 24.96
C PRO A 233 -0.27 22.02 25.53
N GLN A 234 -1.19 22.79 24.94
CA GLN A 234 -2.60 22.87 25.34
C GLN A 234 -3.52 22.14 24.35
N ALA A 235 -2.97 21.33 23.45
CA ALA A 235 -3.76 20.61 22.46
C ALA A 235 -4.83 19.74 23.13
N LYS A 236 -6.07 19.89 22.68
CA LYS A 236 -7.23 19.16 23.22
C LYS A 236 -7.02 17.64 23.04
N PRO A 237 -7.15 16.82 24.10
CA PRO A 237 -7.12 15.37 23.97
C PRO A 237 -8.30 14.84 23.16
N CYS A 238 -8.08 13.76 22.41
CA CYS A 238 -9.10 13.14 21.57
C CYS A 238 -8.84 11.64 21.38
N VAL A 239 -9.90 10.94 20.96
CA VAL A 239 -9.86 9.54 20.53
C VAL A 239 -10.19 9.41 19.04
N SER A 240 -11.11 10.24 18.53
CA SER A 240 -11.47 10.31 17.11
C SER A 240 -11.64 11.76 16.65
N ASN A 241 -11.81 11.97 15.34
CA ASN A 241 -12.05 13.31 14.79
C ASN A 241 -13.32 13.98 15.33
N LYS A 242 -14.28 13.23 15.87
CA LYS A 242 -15.49 13.82 16.46
C LYS A 242 -15.22 14.64 17.71
N ASP A 243 -14.14 14.31 18.43
CA ASP A 243 -13.74 15.07 19.62
C ASP A 243 -13.12 16.43 19.24
N CYS A 244 -12.80 16.64 17.95
CA CYS A 244 -12.13 17.81 17.43
C CYS A 244 -13.10 18.70 16.63
N THR A 245 -13.11 20.00 16.92
CA THR A 245 -13.84 20.99 16.11
C THR A 245 -12.96 21.39 14.91
N ASP A 246 -13.40 21.09 13.69
CA ASP A 246 -12.73 21.43 12.41
C ASP A 246 -11.28 20.94 12.25
N ASN A 247 -10.86 20.02 13.10
CA ASN A 247 -9.51 19.48 13.17
C ASN A 247 -9.54 17.95 12.95
N GLU A 248 -8.41 17.31 13.20
CA GLU A 248 -8.33 15.85 13.27
C GLU A 248 -7.60 15.38 14.52
N CYS A 249 -7.96 14.19 14.96
CA CYS A 249 -7.28 13.51 16.04
C CYS A 249 -6.10 12.72 15.48
N VAL A 250 -4.89 13.04 15.93
CA VAL A 250 -3.66 12.36 15.54
C VAL A 250 -2.96 11.80 16.76
N TYR A 251 -2.10 10.80 16.56
CA TYR A 251 -1.23 10.31 17.63
C TYR A 251 -0.45 11.48 18.27
N PRO A 252 -0.29 11.55 19.61
CA PRO A 252 -0.67 10.55 20.62
C PRO A 252 -2.13 10.59 21.11
N GLY A 253 -3.03 11.28 20.42
CA GLY A 253 -4.43 11.49 20.81
C GLY A 253 -4.73 12.95 21.09
N VAL A 254 -4.32 13.84 20.17
CA VAL A 254 -4.51 15.28 20.29
C VAL A 254 -5.12 15.87 19.01
N CYS A 255 -5.97 16.88 19.16
CA CYS A 255 -6.56 17.59 18.03
C CYS A 255 -5.53 18.52 17.38
N THR A 256 -5.36 18.40 16.07
CA THR A 256 -4.48 19.28 15.27
C THR A 256 -5.08 19.56 13.90
N ALA A 257 -4.54 20.56 13.22
CA ALA A 257 -4.93 20.87 11.85
C ALA A 257 -4.60 19.70 10.90
N ARG A 258 -5.46 19.47 9.91
CA ARG A 258 -5.25 18.40 8.93
C ARG A 258 -4.08 18.74 8.02
N ARG A 259 -3.04 17.88 8.00
CA ARG A 259 -1.82 18.09 7.19
C ARG A 259 -1.50 16.96 6.21
N ALA A 260 -2.04 15.76 6.42
CA ALA A 260 -1.82 14.61 5.55
C ALA A 260 -3.13 14.16 4.88
N TYR A 261 -3.07 13.76 3.62
CA TYR A 261 -4.27 13.40 2.86
C TYR A 261 -4.01 12.13 2.06
N PHE A 262 -5.07 11.35 1.84
CA PHE A 262 -5.04 10.31 0.82
C PHE A 262 -5.24 10.96 -0.54
N HIS A 263 -4.62 10.37 -1.57
CA HIS A 263 -4.80 10.77 -2.96
C HIS A 263 -4.98 9.51 -3.81
N ASP A 264 -5.84 9.60 -4.82
CA ASP A 264 -6.03 8.52 -5.76
C ASP A 264 -4.74 8.26 -6.55
N ALA A 265 -4.32 7.00 -6.59
CA ALA A 265 -3.17 6.51 -7.33
C ALA A 265 -3.64 5.54 -8.42
N LEU A 266 -4.33 6.08 -9.42
CA LEU A 266 -4.84 5.36 -10.58
C LEU A 266 -4.14 5.88 -11.84
N SER A 267 -3.97 5.02 -12.85
CA SER A 267 -3.44 5.46 -14.14
C SER A 267 -4.32 6.54 -14.76
N PRO A 268 -3.76 7.67 -15.24
CA PRO A 268 -4.54 8.70 -15.92
C PRO A 268 -5.10 8.24 -17.27
N GLY A 269 -4.62 7.11 -17.80
CA GLY A 269 -5.20 6.47 -18.98
C GLY A 269 -6.50 5.72 -18.71
N LEU A 270 -6.94 5.65 -17.44
CA LEU A 270 -8.18 5.01 -17.02
C LEU A 270 -9.13 6.05 -16.42
N LYS A 271 -10.41 5.94 -16.76
CA LYS A 271 -11.50 6.69 -16.16
C LYS A 271 -12.43 5.74 -15.43
N ARG A 272 -12.85 6.13 -14.23
CA ARG A 272 -13.88 5.42 -13.48
C ARG A 272 -15.24 5.67 -14.12
N GLU A 273 -16.00 4.61 -14.32
CA GLU A 273 -17.42 4.73 -14.66
C GLU A 273 -18.26 4.75 -13.36
N PRO A 274 -19.51 5.27 -13.39
CA PRO A 274 -20.37 5.29 -12.20
C PRO A 274 -20.61 3.90 -11.59
N THR A 275 -20.59 2.86 -12.45
CA THR A 275 -20.64 1.46 -12.03
C THR A 275 -19.32 1.07 -11.35
N VAL A 276 -19.42 0.64 -10.09
CA VAL A 276 -18.27 0.18 -9.30
C VAL A 276 -17.52 -0.95 -10.03
N GLY A 277 -16.19 -0.80 -10.12
CA GLY A 277 -15.31 -1.77 -10.76
C GLY A 277 -15.26 -1.68 -12.30
N LEU A 278 -16.03 -0.80 -12.92
CA LEU A 278 -15.97 -0.55 -14.36
C LEU A 278 -15.08 0.65 -14.67
N TYR A 279 -14.21 0.48 -15.68
CA TYR A 279 -13.27 1.50 -16.13
C TYR A 279 -13.31 1.64 -17.64
N GLU A 280 -13.26 2.89 -18.11
CA GLU A 280 -13.06 3.24 -19.51
C GLU A 280 -11.56 3.50 -19.77
N VAL A 281 -11.04 2.99 -20.88
CA VAL A 281 -9.66 3.26 -21.32
C VAL A 281 -9.64 4.53 -22.16
N LEU A 282 -9.10 5.61 -21.59
CA LEU A 282 -8.96 6.90 -22.26
C LEU A 282 -7.72 6.96 -23.15
N ASP A 283 -6.59 6.42 -22.67
CA ASP A 283 -5.31 6.50 -23.36
C ASP A 283 -4.53 5.19 -23.23
N LYS A 284 -4.38 4.49 -24.35
CA LYS A 284 -3.65 3.22 -24.45
C LYS A 284 -2.13 3.37 -24.38
N SER A 285 -1.61 4.60 -24.49
CA SER A 285 -0.18 4.88 -24.38
C SER A 285 0.28 5.02 -22.92
N MET A 286 -0.65 5.14 -21.98
CA MET A 286 -0.35 5.22 -20.54
C MET A 286 -0.09 3.83 -19.94
N PRO A 287 0.52 3.73 -18.75
CA PRO A 287 0.65 2.47 -18.04
C PRO A 287 -0.72 1.92 -17.65
N LEU A 288 -1.15 0.83 -18.29
CA LEU A 288 -2.42 0.16 -18.03
C LEU A 288 -2.15 -1.23 -17.44
N TRP A 289 -2.35 -1.36 -16.13
CA TRP A 289 -2.22 -2.63 -15.41
C TRP A 289 -3.58 -2.99 -14.82
N THR A 290 -4.06 -4.19 -15.13
CA THR A 290 -5.32 -4.72 -14.60
C THR A 290 -5.07 -6.13 -14.08
N GLU A 291 -5.66 -6.46 -12.93
CA GLU A 291 -5.55 -7.79 -12.34
C GLU A 291 -6.87 -8.54 -12.55
N PRO A 292 -6.86 -9.81 -12.97
CA PRO A 292 -8.07 -10.60 -13.11
C PRO A 292 -8.70 -10.88 -11.74
N ASN A 293 -10.03 -10.85 -11.68
CA ASN A 293 -10.74 -11.32 -10.49
C ASN A 293 -10.70 -12.86 -10.42
N TRP A 294 -10.50 -13.40 -9.23
CA TRP A 294 -10.62 -14.83 -8.95
C TRP A 294 -11.71 -15.09 -7.90
N ILE A 295 -12.43 -16.21 -8.03
CA ILE A 295 -13.47 -16.60 -7.07
C ILE A 295 -12.86 -17.40 -5.91
N THR A 296 -12.00 -18.36 -6.23
CA THR A 296 -11.34 -19.20 -5.22
C THR A 296 -9.98 -19.64 -5.74
N LEU A 297 -8.93 -19.33 -4.99
CA LEU A 297 -7.59 -19.86 -5.20
C LEU A 297 -7.29 -20.83 -4.07
N GLY A 298 -6.92 -22.06 -4.42
CA GLY A 298 -6.62 -23.09 -3.45
C GLY A 298 -5.75 -24.15 -4.09
N THR A 299 -4.95 -24.81 -3.26
CA THR A 299 -4.21 -26.00 -3.66
C THR A 299 -4.67 -27.15 -2.77
N PHE A 300 -4.89 -28.30 -3.38
CA PHE A 300 -5.33 -29.50 -2.68
C PHE A 300 -4.38 -30.64 -3.04
N VAL A 301 -3.97 -31.39 -2.03
CA VAL A 301 -3.18 -32.61 -2.21
C VAL A 301 -4.07 -33.78 -1.82
N TYR A 302 -4.28 -34.71 -2.75
CA TYR A 302 -5.05 -35.92 -2.51
C TYR A 302 -4.34 -37.12 -3.13
N PRO A 303 -4.47 -38.32 -2.55
CA PRO A 303 -4.00 -39.54 -3.19
C PRO A 303 -4.77 -39.77 -4.50
N ASP A 304 -4.06 -40.03 -5.59
CA ASP A 304 -4.68 -40.44 -6.86
C ASP A 304 -4.89 -41.97 -6.84
N PRO A 305 -6.14 -42.48 -6.73
CA PRO A 305 -6.42 -43.92 -6.72
C PRO A 305 -6.18 -44.58 -8.09
N GLY A 306 -5.87 -43.81 -9.13
CA GLY A 306 -5.76 -44.29 -10.49
C GLY A 306 -7.11 -44.64 -11.12
N THR A 307 -7.16 -44.69 -12.44
CA THR A 307 -8.41 -44.91 -13.20
C THR A 307 -8.99 -46.31 -13.01
N THR A 308 -8.17 -47.30 -12.69
CA THR A 308 -8.57 -48.71 -12.47
C THR A 308 -9.59 -48.85 -11.35
N ILE A 309 -9.40 -48.16 -10.22
CA ILE A 309 -10.33 -48.22 -9.08
C ILE A 309 -11.68 -47.62 -9.49
N GLY A 310 -11.68 -46.56 -10.31
CA GLY A 310 -12.89 -45.99 -10.90
C GLY A 310 -13.68 -47.01 -11.73
N TYR A 311 -13.00 -47.71 -12.65
CA TYR A 311 -13.65 -48.74 -13.48
C TYR A 311 -14.17 -49.92 -12.67
N VAL A 312 -13.40 -50.41 -11.70
CA VAL A 312 -13.84 -51.50 -10.81
C VAL A 312 -15.07 -51.08 -10.02
N THR A 313 -15.08 -49.86 -9.46
CA THR A 313 -16.20 -49.35 -8.65
C THR A 313 -17.47 -49.21 -9.48
N ILE A 314 -17.36 -48.64 -10.69
CA ILE A 314 -18.50 -48.54 -11.62
C ILE A 314 -19.00 -49.93 -12.00
N GLY A 315 -18.10 -50.86 -12.32
CA GLY A 315 -18.45 -52.24 -12.68
C GLY A 315 -19.19 -52.96 -11.55
N VAL A 316 -18.67 -52.91 -10.33
CA VAL A 316 -19.31 -53.49 -9.14
C VAL A 316 -20.68 -52.84 -8.88
N GLY A 317 -20.79 -51.52 -9.03
CA GLY A 317 -22.05 -50.80 -8.90
C GLY A 317 -23.12 -51.26 -9.89
N VAL A 318 -22.76 -51.39 -11.18
CA VAL A 318 -23.68 -51.84 -12.24
C VAL A 318 -24.15 -53.28 -11.99
N VAL A 319 -23.23 -54.19 -11.65
CA VAL A 319 -23.58 -55.60 -11.35
C VAL A 319 -24.53 -55.67 -10.16
N SER A 320 -24.24 -54.94 -9.09
CA SER A 320 -25.06 -54.92 -7.87
C SER A 320 -26.46 -54.38 -8.15
N ALA A 321 -26.58 -53.31 -8.93
CA ALA A 321 -27.86 -52.75 -9.35
C ALA A 321 -28.67 -53.72 -10.22
N ALA A 322 -28.02 -54.39 -11.18
CA ALA A 322 -28.68 -55.37 -12.05
C ALA A 322 -29.19 -56.58 -11.25
N VAL A 323 -28.37 -57.11 -10.34
CA VAL A 323 -28.78 -58.22 -9.45
C VAL A 323 -29.94 -57.79 -8.57
N GLY A 324 -29.87 -56.61 -7.95
CA GLY A 324 -30.95 -56.06 -7.15
C GLY A 324 -32.26 -55.92 -7.92
N TYR A 325 -32.20 -55.40 -9.16
CA TYR A 325 -33.36 -55.30 -10.04
C TYR A 325 -33.97 -56.66 -10.38
N VAL A 326 -33.13 -57.65 -10.72
CA VAL A 326 -33.59 -59.00 -11.05
C VAL A 326 -34.26 -59.65 -9.83
N LEU A 327 -33.64 -59.57 -8.64
CA LEU A 327 -34.21 -60.13 -7.42
C LEU A 327 -35.53 -59.44 -7.03
N ALA A 328 -35.58 -58.11 -7.08
CA ALA A 328 -36.79 -57.35 -6.79
C ALA A 328 -37.92 -57.66 -7.79
N SER A 329 -37.62 -57.73 -9.09
CA SER A 329 -38.62 -58.06 -10.11
C SER A 329 -39.15 -59.49 -9.93
N ARG A 330 -38.30 -60.46 -9.57
CA ARG A 330 -38.71 -61.83 -9.23
C ARG A 330 -39.58 -61.87 -7.97
N PHE A 331 -39.21 -61.14 -6.93
CA PHE A 331 -39.97 -61.04 -5.69
C PHE A 331 -41.36 -60.45 -5.96
N VAL A 332 -41.45 -59.31 -6.65
CA VAL A 332 -42.73 -58.69 -7.04
C VAL A 332 -43.57 -59.61 -7.91
N ALA A 333 -42.96 -60.32 -8.86
CA ALA A 333 -43.67 -61.29 -9.69
C ALA A 333 -44.24 -62.46 -8.87
N HIS A 334 -43.53 -62.93 -7.83
CA HIS A 334 -44.01 -63.96 -6.92
C HIS A 334 -45.24 -63.49 -6.11
N PHE A 335 -45.20 -62.28 -5.54
CA PHE A 335 -46.34 -61.71 -4.80
C PHE A 335 -47.55 -61.39 -5.69
N ARG A 336 -47.32 -61.00 -6.95
CA ARG A 336 -48.43 -60.86 -7.92
C ARG A 336 -49.11 -62.18 -8.22
N LYS A 337 -48.37 -63.29 -8.30
CA LYS A 337 -48.95 -64.63 -8.47
C LYS A 337 -49.76 -65.08 -7.26
N GLN A 338 -49.36 -64.72 -6.05
CA GLN A 338 -50.13 -65.04 -4.82
C GLN A 338 -51.45 -64.27 -4.69
N LYS A 339 -51.64 -63.14 -5.38
CA LYS A 339 -52.94 -62.43 -5.41
C LYS A 339 -53.95 -63.01 -6.42
N LEU A 340 -53.53 -63.95 -7.27
CA LEU A 340 -54.36 -64.60 -8.29
C LEU A 340 -54.79 -66.03 -7.89
N LEU A 341 -54.44 -66.45 -6.68
CA LEU A 341 -54.93 -67.64 -5.98
C LEU A 341 -55.80 -67.18 -4.82
#